data_AF-A0A9N8GV25-F1
#
_entry.id   AF-A0A9N8GV25-F1
#
_cell.length_a   1.000
_cell.length_b   1.000
_cell.length_c   1.000
_cell.angle_alpha   90.00
_cell.angle_beta   90.00
_cell.angle_gamma   90.00
#
_symmetry.space_group_name_H-M   'P 1'
#
loop_
_entity.id
_entity.type
_entity.pdbx_description
1 polymer ?
#
loop_
_entity_poly.entity_id
_entity_poly.type
_entity_poly.pdbx_seq_one_letter_code
_entity_poly.pdbx_strand_id
1 'polypeptide(L)'
;MPALPPSELPRFLLVLNNASVRLETRLLIEWQLLTWVRPGEAVRTRWTDIDTDNSMWNIPAEFMKMKKPHKVPLSKEALRVLDSMKAISGHREWVFPSIKAPLNHMHEQTANAAIIRMGFGGELVAHGMRSIARTAAEESGKFRTEVLEAALAHSKKDEIIAAYNRAEYLAERVVLMQWWSNYVQAQRLKAVAA
;
A
#
# COMPACT_ATOMS: atom_id res chain seq x y z
N MET A 1 -13.04 10.75 -5.37
CA MET A 1 -11.62 11.13 -5.16
C MET A 1 -10.84 10.73 -6.39
N PRO A 2 -9.92 11.57 -6.90
CA PRO A 2 -9.14 11.26 -8.11
C PRO A 2 -8.35 9.95 -7.99
N ALA A 3 -8.49 9.09 -8.98
CA ALA A 3 -7.74 7.86 -9.14
C ALA A 3 -7.67 7.53 -10.64
N LEU A 4 -6.53 6.99 -11.07
CA LEU A 4 -6.36 6.54 -12.44
C LEU A 4 -7.16 5.24 -12.69
N PRO A 5 -7.64 5.00 -13.91
CA PRO A 5 -8.07 3.65 -14.28
C PRO A 5 -6.87 2.68 -14.26
N PRO A 6 -7.05 1.36 -14.01
CA PRO A 6 -5.95 0.41 -14.01
C PRO A 6 -5.11 0.39 -15.28
N SER A 7 -5.71 0.70 -16.43
CA SER A 7 -5.04 0.81 -17.73
C SER A 7 -3.97 1.91 -17.80
N GLU A 8 -4.09 2.95 -16.97
CA GLU A 8 -3.15 4.08 -16.89
C GLU A 8 -2.02 3.85 -15.86
N LEU A 9 -2.07 2.73 -15.12
CA LEU A 9 -1.04 2.39 -14.14
C LEU A 9 0.37 2.28 -14.75
N PRO A 10 0.58 1.73 -15.97
CA PRO A 10 1.89 1.74 -16.64
C PRO A 10 2.49 3.15 -16.75
N ARG A 11 1.69 4.15 -17.16
CA ARG A 11 2.14 5.55 -17.28
C ARG A 11 2.62 6.10 -15.94
N PHE A 12 1.85 5.85 -14.88
CA PHE A 12 2.24 6.26 -13.52
C PHE A 12 3.54 5.60 -13.07
N LEU A 13 3.68 4.29 -13.28
CA LEU A 13 4.87 3.54 -12.87
C LEU A 13 6.13 3.99 -13.62
N LEU A 14 6.03 4.32 -14.90
CA LEU A 14 7.14 4.87 -15.69
C LEU A 14 7.61 6.21 -15.13
N VAL A 15 6.67 7.13 -14.88
CA VAL A 15 7.00 8.45 -14.32
C VAL A 15 7.54 8.30 -12.92
N LEU A 16 6.91 7.48 -12.07
CA LEU A 16 7.42 7.19 -10.73
C LEU A 16 8.87 6.74 -10.84
N ASN A 17 9.19 5.71 -11.64
CA ASN A 17 10.53 5.16 -11.82
C ASN A 17 11.59 6.22 -12.17
N ASN A 18 11.26 7.16 -13.04
CA ASN A 18 12.20 8.18 -13.53
C ASN A 18 12.18 9.50 -12.74
N ALA A 19 11.23 9.67 -11.81
CA ALA A 19 11.09 10.93 -11.09
C ALA A 19 12.31 11.26 -10.22
N SER A 20 12.75 12.52 -10.25
CA SER A 20 13.74 13.02 -9.29
C SER A 20 13.10 13.25 -7.92
N VAL A 21 12.91 12.15 -7.18
CA VAL A 21 12.39 12.13 -5.81
C VAL A 21 13.32 11.31 -4.93
N ARG A 22 13.36 11.66 -3.65
CA ARG A 22 14.07 10.87 -2.64
C ARG A 22 13.60 9.42 -2.64
N LEU A 23 14.54 8.51 -2.44
CA LEU A 23 14.31 7.07 -2.46
C LEU A 23 13.25 6.67 -1.42
N GLU A 24 13.30 7.24 -0.21
CA GLU A 24 12.36 6.99 0.87
C GLU A 24 10.92 7.37 0.47
N THR A 25 10.75 8.49 -0.24
CA THR A 25 9.43 8.94 -0.72
C THR A 25 8.90 8.05 -1.83
N ARG A 26 9.78 7.62 -2.75
CA ARG A 26 9.43 6.65 -3.79
C ARG A 26 8.99 5.32 -3.19
N LEU A 27 9.77 4.79 -2.24
CA LEU A 27 9.48 3.55 -1.53
C LEU A 27 8.18 3.65 -0.71
N LEU A 28 7.87 4.81 -0.13
CA LEU A 28 6.57 5.05 0.51
C LEU A 28 5.40 4.97 -0.50
N ILE A 29 5.54 5.57 -1.69
CA ILE A 29 4.51 5.49 -2.72
C ILE A 29 4.32 4.03 -3.18
N GLU A 30 5.40 3.30 -3.41
CA GLU A 30 5.35 1.88 -3.76
C GLU A 30 4.72 1.04 -2.64
N TRP A 31 5.09 1.30 -1.38
CA TRP A 31 4.48 0.66 -0.21
C TRP A 31 2.97 0.86 -0.18
N GLN A 32 2.50 2.10 -0.35
CA GLN A 32 1.07 2.40 -0.39
C GLN A 32 0.35 1.69 -1.55
N LEU A 33 0.96 1.68 -2.73
CA LEU A 33 0.41 0.99 -3.89
C LEU A 33 0.28 -0.51 -3.62
N LEU A 34 1.31 -1.14 -3.04
CA LEU A 34 1.37 -2.58 -2.83
C LEU A 34 0.52 -3.06 -1.65
N THR A 35 0.34 -2.25 -0.60
CA THR A 35 -0.31 -2.68 0.66
C THR A 35 -1.77 -2.27 0.80
N TRP A 36 -2.27 -1.44 -0.13
CA TRP A 36 -3.64 -0.93 -0.13
C TRP A 36 -3.99 -0.11 1.11
N VAL A 37 -3.06 0.32 1.96
CA VAL A 37 -3.37 1.09 3.18
C VAL A 37 -3.55 2.59 2.91
N ARG A 38 -4.17 3.31 3.84
CA ARG A 38 -4.36 4.77 3.73
C ARG A 38 -3.02 5.48 3.88
N PRO A 39 -2.84 6.71 3.34
CA PRO A 39 -1.60 7.46 3.50
C PRO A 39 -1.14 7.64 4.95
N GLY A 40 -2.06 7.98 5.85
CA GLY A 40 -1.75 8.09 7.28
C GLY A 40 -1.36 6.76 7.93
N GLU A 41 -1.87 5.62 7.46
CA GLU A 41 -1.47 4.29 7.94
C GLU A 41 -0.06 3.93 7.42
N ALA A 42 0.20 4.19 6.13
CA ALA A 42 1.49 3.90 5.49
C ALA A 42 2.68 4.60 6.14
N VAL A 43 2.55 5.91 6.43
CA VAL A 43 3.65 6.63 7.06
C VAL A 43 3.92 6.17 8.50
N ARG A 44 2.89 5.69 9.20
CA ARG A 44 2.98 5.15 10.57
C ARG A 44 3.36 3.66 10.62
N THR A 45 4.06 3.16 9.61
CA THR A 45 4.62 1.79 9.65
C THR A 45 5.82 1.76 10.59
N ARG A 46 5.74 1.01 11.69
CA ARG A 46 6.87 0.76 12.59
C ARG A 46 7.55 -0.56 12.25
N TRP A 47 8.86 -0.65 12.44
CA TRP A 47 9.58 -1.92 12.27
C TRP A 47 9.06 -3.03 13.19
N THR A 48 8.65 -2.67 14.41
CA THR A 48 8.09 -3.61 15.39
C THR A 48 6.72 -4.16 15.03
N ASP A 49 6.01 -3.54 14.08
CA ASP A 49 4.70 -4.00 13.62
C ASP A 49 4.82 -5.00 12.45
N ILE A 50 6.03 -5.20 11.91
CA ILE A 50 6.31 -6.11 10.79
C ILE A 50 6.76 -7.46 11.32
N ASP A 51 6.03 -8.50 10.95
CA ASP A 51 6.42 -9.90 11.11
C ASP A 51 6.94 -10.39 9.75
N THR A 52 8.26 -10.36 9.56
CA THR A 52 8.89 -10.77 8.31
C THR A 52 8.77 -12.27 8.06
N ASP A 53 8.76 -13.07 9.12
CA ASP A 53 8.73 -14.54 9.02
C ASP A 53 7.39 -15.02 8.46
N ASN A 54 6.30 -14.40 8.91
CA ASN A 54 4.95 -14.66 8.41
C ASN A 54 4.52 -13.73 7.26
N SER A 55 5.42 -12.86 6.78
CA SER A 55 5.13 -11.88 5.73
C SER A 55 3.88 -11.05 6.03
N MET A 56 3.80 -10.48 7.23
CA MET A 56 2.62 -9.82 7.74
C MET A 56 2.95 -8.46 8.37
N TRP A 57 2.13 -7.45 8.09
CA TRP A 57 2.16 -6.19 8.82
C TRP A 57 0.92 -6.07 9.72
N ASN A 58 1.16 -5.93 11.03
CA ASN A 58 0.12 -5.85 12.06
C ASN A 58 -0.09 -4.39 12.48
N ILE A 59 -1.06 -3.70 11.86
CA ILE A 59 -1.37 -2.31 12.17
C ILE A 59 -2.20 -2.24 13.46
N PRO A 60 -1.74 -1.55 14.52
CA PRO A 60 -2.49 -1.41 15.74
C PRO A 60 -3.75 -0.55 15.57
N ALA A 61 -4.74 -0.77 16.44
CA ALA A 61 -6.01 -0.06 16.41
C ALA A 61 -5.86 1.47 16.47
N GLU A 62 -4.87 1.97 17.20
CA GLU A 62 -4.61 3.41 17.37
C GLU A 62 -4.22 4.13 16.07
N PHE A 63 -3.69 3.40 15.08
CA PHE A 63 -3.39 3.95 13.76
C PHE A 63 -4.53 3.79 12.76
N MET A 64 -5.53 2.97 13.08
CA MET A 64 -6.63 2.64 12.19
C MET A 64 -7.82 3.58 12.37
N LYS A 65 -8.40 4.03 11.25
CA LYS A 65 -9.60 4.90 11.25
C LYS A 65 -10.78 4.30 12.03
N MET A 66 -10.94 2.98 11.96
CA MET A 66 -12.05 2.25 12.60
C MET A 66 -11.73 1.76 14.01
N LYS A 67 -10.57 2.12 14.58
CA LYS A 67 -10.11 1.69 15.91
C LYS A 67 -10.13 0.16 16.12
N LYS A 68 -9.94 -0.59 15.04
CA LYS A 68 -9.80 -2.05 15.03
C LYS A 68 -8.44 -2.40 14.42
N PRO A 69 -7.64 -3.31 15.00
CA PRO A 69 -6.38 -3.72 14.43
C PRO A 69 -6.56 -4.27 13.01
N HIS A 70 -5.57 -4.07 12.15
CA HIS A 70 -5.59 -4.55 10.77
C HIS A 70 -4.36 -5.39 10.47
N LYS A 71 -4.56 -6.56 9.87
CA LYS A 71 -3.46 -7.40 9.37
C LYS A 71 -3.39 -7.26 7.86
N VAL A 72 -2.23 -6.86 7.36
CA VAL A 72 -1.93 -6.70 5.93
C VAL A 72 -0.90 -7.75 5.53
N PRO A 73 -1.30 -8.77 4.74
CA PRO A 73 -0.34 -9.67 4.11
C PRO A 73 0.61 -8.92 3.19
N LEU A 74 1.90 -9.23 3.26
CA LEU A 74 2.93 -8.58 2.48
C LEU A 74 3.31 -9.48 1.30
N SER A 75 3.23 -8.92 0.09
CA SER A 75 3.76 -9.59 -1.10
C SER A 75 5.29 -9.56 -1.11
N LYS A 76 5.90 -10.37 -1.98
CA LYS A 76 7.35 -10.36 -2.20
C LYS A 76 7.89 -8.96 -2.51
N GLU A 77 7.19 -8.19 -3.31
CA GLU A 77 7.59 -6.82 -3.68
C GLU A 77 7.44 -5.86 -2.50
N ALA A 78 6.41 -6.02 -1.65
CA ALA A 78 6.28 -5.21 -0.44
C ALA A 78 7.43 -5.50 0.54
N LEU A 79 7.86 -6.76 0.66
CA LEU A 79 9.04 -7.12 1.46
C LEU A 79 10.32 -6.50 0.88
N ARG A 80 10.50 -6.46 -0.44
CA ARG A 80 11.66 -5.77 -1.06
C ARG A 80 11.71 -4.27 -0.75
N VAL A 81 10.55 -3.63 -0.60
CA VAL A 81 10.48 -2.23 -0.15
C VAL A 81 11.03 -2.11 1.27
N LEU A 82 10.68 -3.03 2.17
CA LEU A 82 11.21 -3.07 3.52
C LEU A 82 12.72 -3.36 3.53
N ASP A 83 13.20 -4.32 2.76
CA ASP A 83 14.63 -4.61 2.65
C ASP A 83 15.44 -3.37 2.22
N SER A 84 14.91 -2.61 1.26
CA SER A 84 15.51 -1.35 0.80
C SER A 84 15.50 -0.28 1.90
N MET A 85 14.41 -0.17 2.65
CA MET A 85 14.30 0.78 3.76
C MET A 85 15.17 0.40 4.96
N LYS A 86 15.50 -0.89 5.15
CA LYS A 86 16.29 -1.36 6.30
C LYS A 86 17.66 -0.69 6.40
N ALA A 87 18.33 -0.47 5.26
CA ALA A 87 19.60 0.25 5.21
C ALA A 87 19.48 1.74 5.61
N ILE A 88 18.29 2.33 5.47
CA ILE A 88 18.02 3.75 5.70
C ILE A 88 17.53 4.01 7.12
N SER A 89 16.59 3.18 7.59
CA SER A 89 15.83 3.42 8.82
C SER A 89 15.70 2.21 9.73
N GLY A 90 16.35 1.07 9.43
CA GLY A 90 16.24 -0.16 10.23
C GLY A 90 16.72 -0.03 11.68
N HIS A 91 17.47 1.02 12.00
CA HIS A 91 17.90 1.39 13.35
C HIS A 91 16.95 2.38 14.05
N ARG A 92 15.79 2.68 13.46
CA ARG A 92 14.79 3.65 13.95
C ARG A 92 13.48 2.95 14.28
N GLU A 93 12.53 3.70 14.82
CA GLU A 93 11.17 3.19 15.05
C GLU A 93 10.39 3.05 13.73
N TRP A 94 10.38 4.12 12.93
CA TRP A 94 9.55 4.23 11.72
C TRP A 94 10.28 3.69 10.49
N VAL A 95 9.59 2.86 9.70
CA VAL A 95 10.06 2.41 8.39
C VAL A 95 10.27 3.62 7.48
N PHE A 96 9.32 4.56 7.45
CA PHE A 96 9.38 5.78 6.65
C PHE A 96 9.59 7.02 7.54
N PRO A 97 10.83 7.36 7.90
CA PRO A 97 11.09 8.50 8.79
C PRO A 97 10.91 9.85 8.08
N SER A 98 10.67 10.91 8.85
CA SER A 98 10.71 12.27 8.36
C SER A 98 12.14 12.67 8.00
N ILE A 99 12.28 13.37 6.88
CA ILE A 99 13.56 13.90 6.39
C ILE A 99 14.12 14.96 7.35
N LYS A 100 13.24 15.81 7.91
CA LYS A 100 13.63 16.93 8.78
C LYS A 100 13.73 16.52 10.25
N ALA A 101 12.93 15.54 10.67
CA ALA A 101 12.88 15.06 12.05
C ALA A 101 12.94 13.52 12.06
N PRO A 102 14.14 12.92 11.91
CA PRO A 102 14.40 11.48 11.86
C PRO A 102 13.69 10.56 12.86
N LEU A 103 13.34 11.09 14.04
CA LEU A 103 12.65 10.37 15.11
C LEU A 103 11.14 10.26 14.89
N ASN A 104 10.58 11.08 13.99
CA ASN A 104 9.18 11.06 13.62
C ASN A 104 9.00 10.34 12.28
N HIS A 105 7.79 9.87 12.01
CA HIS A 105 7.43 9.37 10.68
C HIS A 105 7.32 10.50 9.64
N MET A 106 7.39 10.13 8.36
CA MET A 106 7.16 11.03 7.24
C MET A 106 5.74 11.64 7.31
N HIS A 107 5.56 12.86 6.83
CA HIS A 107 4.24 13.49 6.78
C HIS A 107 3.32 12.76 5.80
N GLU A 108 2.06 12.54 6.15
CA GLU A 108 1.09 11.77 5.32
C GLU A 108 0.85 12.39 3.92
N GLN A 109 1.07 13.70 3.78
CA GLN A 109 0.95 14.42 2.51
C GLN A 109 2.19 14.31 1.62
N THR A 110 3.31 13.77 2.10
CA THR A 110 4.57 13.73 1.33
C THR A 110 4.42 12.95 0.03
N ALA A 111 3.77 11.78 0.08
CA ALA A 111 3.48 10.98 -1.11
C ALA A 111 2.59 11.75 -2.09
N ASN A 112 1.53 12.41 -1.60
CA ASN A 112 0.61 13.17 -2.44
C ASN A 112 1.30 14.36 -3.11
N ALA A 113 2.13 15.10 -2.37
CA ALA A 113 2.91 16.21 -2.91
C ALA A 113 3.91 15.74 -3.98
N ALA A 114 4.50 14.55 -3.82
CA ALA A 114 5.37 13.94 -4.83
C ALA A 114 4.59 13.53 -6.09
N ILE A 115 3.42 12.90 -5.94
CA ILE A 115 2.54 12.53 -7.06
C ILE A 115 2.12 13.77 -7.86
N ILE A 116 1.75 14.87 -7.18
CA ILE A 116 1.42 16.14 -7.86
C ILE A 116 2.62 16.68 -8.64
N ARG A 117 3.83 16.68 -8.06
CA ARG A 117 5.06 17.11 -8.76
C ARG A 117 5.44 16.21 -9.93
N MET A 118 5.01 14.95 -9.93
CA MET A 118 5.14 14.03 -11.06
C MET A 118 4.15 14.32 -12.20
N GLY A 119 3.32 15.36 -12.08
CA GLY A 119 2.38 15.78 -13.13
C GLY A 119 1.00 15.14 -13.03
N PHE A 120 0.69 14.40 -11.95
CA PHE A 120 -0.62 13.76 -11.77
C PHE A 120 -1.60 14.59 -10.92
N GLY A 121 -1.33 15.89 -10.74
CA GLY A 121 -2.22 16.78 -10.00
C GLY A 121 -3.61 16.81 -10.63
N GLY A 122 -4.64 16.53 -9.83
CA GLY A 122 -6.04 16.44 -10.30
C GLY A 122 -6.44 15.07 -10.87
N GLU A 123 -5.48 14.22 -11.25
CA GLU A 123 -5.73 12.88 -11.79
C GLU A 123 -5.53 11.77 -10.75
N LEU A 124 -4.49 11.88 -9.93
CA LEU A 124 -4.15 10.91 -8.90
C LEU A 124 -3.77 11.62 -7.60
N VAL A 125 -4.32 11.12 -6.50
CA VAL A 125 -3.87 11.46 -5.15
C VAL A 125 -3.37 10.20 -4.45
N ALA A 126 -2.59 10.35 -3.38
CA ALA A 126 -1.99 9.20 -2.69
C ALA A 126 -3.03 8.16 -2.21
N HIS A 127 -4.19 8.61 -1.73
CA HIS A 127 -5.27 7.70 -1.36
C HIS A 127 -5.91 7.01 -2.57
N GLY A 128 -5.86 7.61 -3.75
CA GLY A 128 -6.39 7.06 -5.00
C GLY A 128 -5.70 5.77 -5.44
N MET A 129 -4.47 5.48 -4.98
CA MET A 129 -3.78 4.22 -5.26
C MET A 129 -4.59 2.99 -4.84
N ARG A 130 -5.32 3.09 -3.72
CA ARG A 130 -6.21 2.03 -3.23
C ARG A 130 -7.37 1.78 -4.17
N SER A 131 -7.90 2.84 -4.78
CA SER A 131 -8.98 2.75 -5.76
C SER A 131 -8.53 2.07 -7.04
N ILE A 132 -7.31 2.36 -7.53
CA ILE A 132 -6.73 1.66 -8.69
C ILE A 132 -6.71 0.15 -8.42
N ALA A 133 -6.19 -0.23 -7.25
CA ALA A 133 -6.01 -1.62 -6.88
C ALA A 133 -7.33 -2.37 -6.68
N ARG A 134 -8.30 -1.74 -6.00
CA ARG A 134 -9.65 -2.29 -5.86
C ARG A 134 -10.31 -2.49 -7.21
N THR A 135 -10.26 -1.49 -8.10
CA THR A 135 -10.89 -1.57 -9.42
C THR A 135 -10.27 -2.69 -10.24
N ALA A 136 -8.93 -2.79 -10.29
CA ALA A 136 -8.26 -3.87 -11.00
C ALA A 136 -8.62 -5.26 -10.46
N ALA A 137 -8.72 -5.41 -9.14
CA ALA A 137 -9.09 -6.68 -8.51
C ALA A 137 -10.54 -7.06 -8.80
N GLU A 138 -11.46 -6.10 -8.75
CA GLU A 138 -12.88 -6.29 -9.12
C GLU A 138 -13.01 -6.72 -10.59
N GLU A 139 -12.39 -5.97 -11.51
CA GLU A 139 -12.39 -6.25 -12.96
C GLU A 139 -11.79 -7.61 -13.30
N SER A 140 -10.89 -8.13 -12.46
CA SER A 140 -10.31 -9.46 -12.67
C SER A 140 -11.31 -10.59 -12.50
N GLY A 141 -12.40 -10.38 -11.74
CA GLY A 141 -13.39 -11.40 -11.40
C GLY A 141 -12.86 -12.55 -10.52
N LYS A 142 -11.64 -12.44 -9.96
CA LYS A 142 -10.95 -13.53 -9.25
C LYS A 142 -11.22 -13.58 -7.75
N PHE A 143 -11.76 -12.51 -7.18
CA PHE A 143 -11.87 -12.34 -5.73
C PHE A 143 -13.27 -11.92 -5.33
N ARG A 144 -13.74 -12.42 -4.19
CA ARG A 144 -15.01 -12.03 -3.59
C ARG A 144 -14.92 -10.58 -3.09
N THR A 145 -16.00 -9.81 -3.24
CA THR A 145 -16.08 -8.43 -2.75
C THR A 145 -15.72 -8.33 -1.25
N GLU A 146 -16.11 -9.32 -0.45
CA GLU A 146 -15.73 -9.47 0.96
C GLU A 146 -14.24 -9.34 1.22
N VAL A 147 -13.42 -10.02 0.40
CA VAL A 147 -11.97 -10.07 0.53
C VAL A 147 -11.36 -8.72 0.18
N LEU A 148 -11.91 -8.06 -0.85
CA LEU A 148 -11.47 -6.72 -1.28
C LEU A 148 -11.78 -5.68 -0.20
N GLU A 149 -13.00 -5.70 0.34
CA GLU A 149 -13.42 -4.80 1.42
C GLU A 149 -12.62 -5.05 2.71
N ALA A 150 -12.34 -6.32 3.03
CA ALA A 150 -11.48 -6.70 4.15
C ALA A 150 -10.03 -6.21 3.95
N ALA A 151 -9.47 -6.25 2.74
CA ALA A 151 -8.13 -5.72 2.45
C ALA A 151 -8.06 -4.20 2.69
N LEU A 152 -9.14 -3.49 2.37
CA LEU A 152 -9.28 -2.05 2.59
C LEU A 152 -9.59 -1.67 4.06
N ALA A 153 -9.71 -2.66 4.96
CA ALA A 153 -10.15 -2.45 6.34
C ALA A 153 -11.49 -1.68 6.41
N HIS A 154 -12.39 -1.96 5.48
CA HIS A 154 -13.77 -1.47 5.56
C HIS A 154 -14.57 -2.35 6.53
N SER A 155 -15.43 -1.74 7.32
CA SER A 155 -16.29 -2.47 8.26
C SER A 155 -17.62 -2.81 7.58
N LYS A 156 -18.00 -4.09 7.57
CA LYS A 156 -19.40 -4.47 7.30
C LYS A 156 -20.26 -4.05 8.50
N LYS A 157 -21.51 -3.66 8.23
CA LYS A 157 -22.48 -3.27 9.28
C LYS A 157 -22.83 -4.42 10.23
N ASP A 158 -22.68 -5.68 9.79
CA ASP A 158 -23.02 -6.85 10.59
C ASP A 158 -21.79 -7.47 11.27
N GLU A 159 -21.58 -7.10 12.53
CA GLU A 159 -20.40 -7.52 13.32
C GLU A 159 -20.32 -9.03 13.60
N ILE A 160 -21.46 -9.74 13.53
CA ILE A 160 -21.54 -11.18 13.84
C ILE A 160 -20.88 -12.05 12.75
N ILE A 161 -21.03 -11.68 11.47
CA ILE A 161 -20.40 -12.39 10.34
C ILE A 161 -18.88 -12.10 10.27
N ALA A 162 -18.44 -10.98 10.85
CA ALA A 162 -17.06 -10.51 10.81
C ALA A 162 -16.09 -11.29 11.72
N ALA A 163 -16.60 -12.01 12.75
CA ALA A 163 -15.76 -12.83 13.62
C ALA A 163 -15.38 -14.16 12.99
N TYR A 164 -16.34 -14.89 12.41
CA TYR A 164 -16.12 -16.22 11.82
C TYR A 164 -15.22 -16.19 10.57
N ASN A 165 -15.27 -15.12 9.76
CA ASN A 165 -14.51 -15.05 8.51
C ASN A 165 -13.10 -14.46 8.62
N ARG A 166 -12.64 -14.09 9.83
CA ARG A 166 -11.38 -13.34 9.98
C ARG A 166 -10.15 -14.13 9.54
N ALA A 167 -10.15 -15.45 9.77
CA ALA A 167 -9.07 -16.34 9.33
C ALA A 167 -9.20 -16.70 7.84
N GLU A 168 -10.41 -17.00 7.36
CA GLU A 168 -10.68 -17.34 5.96
C GLU A 168 -10.28 -16.20 5.02
N TYR A 169 -10.75 -14.99 5.30
CA TYR A 169 -10.38 -13.81 4.49
C TYR A 169 -8.91 -13.44 4.64
N LEU A 170 -8.19 -13.89 5.67
CA LEU A 170 -6.75 -13.65 5.75
C LEU A 170 -6.01 -14.48 4.69
N ALA A 171 -6.33 -15.77 4.56
CA ALA A 171 -5.72 -16.65 3.56
C ALA A 171 -6.00 -16.15 2.12
N GLU A 172 -7.23 -15.76 1.82
CA GLU A 172 -7.56 -15.18 0.51
C GLU A 172 -6.87 -13.82 0.29
N ARG A 173 -6.72 -13.00 1.33
CA ARG A 173 -5.97 -11.75 1.22
C ARG A 173 -4.49 -11.99 0.93
N VAL A 174 -3.86 -13.05 1.44
CA VAL A 174 -2.49 -13.40 1.04
C VAL A 174 -2.41 -13.60 -0.48
N VAL A 175 -3.36 -14.35 -1.05
CA VAL A 175 -3.44 -14.57 -2.50
C VAL A 175 -3.70 -13.26 -3.25
N LEU A 176 -4.64 -12.44 -2.76
CA LEU A 176 -4.96 -11.12 -3.33
C LEU A 176 -3.74 -10.20 -3.37
N MET A 177 -3.03 -10.05 -2.25
CA MET A 177 -1.90 -9.12 -2.14
C MET A 177 -0.76 -9.55 -3.06
N GLN A 178 -0.49 -10.84 -3.18
CA GLN A 178 0.52 -11.32 -4.14
C GLN A 178 0.05 -11.19 -5.59
N TRP A 179 -1.22 -11.48 -5.90
CA TRP A 179 -1.78 -11.27 -7.22
C TRP A 179 -1.68 -9.81 -7.67
N TRP A 180 -2.05 -8.88 -6.78
CA TRP A 180 -1.96 -7.45 -7.03
C TRP A 180 -0.51 -7.02 -7.28
N SER A 181 0.42 -7.51 -6.47
CA SER A 181 1.84 -7.29 -6.65
C SER A 181 2.34 -7.73 -8.04
N ASN A 182 1.94 -8.94 -8.46
CA ASN A 182 2.26 -9.46 -9.80
C ASN A 182 1.65 -8.60 -10.91
N TYR A 183 0.41 -8.10 -10.72
CA TYR A 183 -0.24 -7.19 -11.65
C TYR A 183 0.56 -5.88 -11.79
N VAL A 184 0.97 -5.26 -10.68
CA VAL A 184 1.80 -4.04 -10.67
C VAL A 184 3.13 -4.28 -11.40
N GLN A 185 3.80 -5.41 -11.15
CA GLN A 185 5.04 -5.77 -11.85
C GLN A 185 4.81 -5.94 -13.35
N ALA A 186 3.73 -6.61 -13.77
CA ALA A 186 3.39 -6.74 -15.18
C ALA A 186 3.13 -5.38 -15.84
N GLN A 187 2.44 -4.45 -15.16
CA GLN A 187 2.26 -3.09 -15.67
C GLN A 187 3.59 -2.32 -15.77
N ARG A 188 4.51 -2.53 -14.81
CA ARG A 188 5.86 -1.94 -14.85
C ARG A 188 6.64 -2.42 -16.07
N LEU A 189 6.60 -3.71 -16.38
CA LEU A 189 7.25 -4.29 -17.56
C LEU A 189 6.67 -3.74 -18.87
N LYS A 190 5.34 -3.63 -18.96
CA LYS A 190 4.67 -3.00 -20.12
C LYS A 190 5.13 -1.57 -20.34
N ALA A 191 5.31 -0.81 -19.26
CA ALA A 191 5.70 0.59 -19.31
C ALA A 191 7.12 0.80 -19.86
N VAL A 192 8.01 -0.19 -19.70
CA VAL A 192 9.39 -0.15 -20.21
C VAL A 192 9.49 -0.67 -21.64
N ALA A 193 8.55 -1.53 -22.05
CA ALA A 193 8.51 -2.11 -23.38
C ALA A 193 7.81 -1.22 -24.44
N ALA A 194 7.12 -0.16 -24.00
CA ALA A 194 6.43 0.82 -24.83
C ALA A 194 7.32 2.03 -25.11
#